data_AF-A0A9D8X5P6-F1
#
_entry.id   AF-A0A9D8X5P6-F1
#
_cell.length_a   1.000
_cell.length_b   1.000
_cell.length_c   1.000
_cell.angle_alpha   90.00
_cell.angle_beta   90.00
_cell.angle_gamma   90.00
#
_symmetry.space_group_name_H-M   'P 1'
#
loop_
_entity.id
_entity.type
_entity.pdbx_description
1 polymer ?
#
loop_
_entity_poly.entity_id
_entity_poly.type
_entity_poly.pdbx_seq_one_letter_code
_entity_poly.pdbx_strand_id
1 'polypeptide(L)'
;MAKLKDIDKAAESKGSILVTIWQFVKFIVVSLLAMIVQFVLLNTLQLIPAIKDLYTEPFSWWVFVYPVAVGGLGYFIVSNVANVIAQIVAFFVNKEKTFNSGANVAVALPIYIAFTIGLILFSAWLNPTLKEVFVGFSWCDEVLAKNIATMICSAVQFFLYFPVDKILFHKKKEEK
;
A
#
# COMPACT_ATOMS: atom_id res chain seq x y z
N MET A 1 0.25 -2.62 26.11
CA MET A 1 0.48 -3.92 25.43
C MET A 1 -0.29 -5.08 26.05
N ALA A 2 -0.51 -5.14 27.37
CA ALA A 2 -1.28 -6.21 28.03
C ALA A 2 -2.67 -6.43 27.41
N LYS A 3 -3.49 -5.37 27.27
CA LYS A 3 -4.84 -5.44 26.69
C LYS A 3 -4.92 -6.01 25.26
N LEU A 4 -3.89 -5.77 24.42
CA LEU A 4 -3.89 -6.30 23.04
C LEU A 4 -3.66 -7.81 23.05
N LYS A 5 -2.74 -8.28 23.90
CA LYS A 5 -2.48 -9.72 24.09
C LYS A 5 -3.70 -10.45 24.64
N ASP A 6 -4.48 -9.81 25.51
CA ASP A 6 -5.71 -10.39 26.05
C ASP A 6 -6.77 -10.59 24.95
N ILE A 7 -6.91 -9.61 24.04
CA ILE A 7 -7.82 -9.72 22.88
C ILE A 7 -7.31 -10.77 21.89
N ASP A 8 -6.01 -10.84 21.64
CA ASP A 8 -5.41 -11.89 20.79
C ASP A 8 -5.73 -13.28 21.34
N LYS A 9 -5.54 -13.52 22.64
CA LYS A 9 -5.89 -14.78 23.32
C LYS A 9 -7.39 -15.09 23.25
N ALA A 10 -8.23 -14.07 23.41
CA ALA A 10 -9.69 -14.22 23.32
C ALA A 10 -10.16 -14.57 21.90
N ALA A 11 -9.45 -14.11 20.85
CA ALA A 11 -9.73 -14.53 19.49
C ALA A 11 -9.25 -15.96 19.23
N GLU A 12 -8.06 -16.32 19.72
CA GLU A 12 -7.49 -17.67 19.58
C GLU A 12 -8.36 -18.74 20.24
N SER A 13 -8.96 -18.44 21.40
CA SER A 13 -9.86 -19.38 22.09
C SER A 13 -11.18 -19.64 21.35
N LYS A 14 -11.54 -18.79 20.38
CA LYS A 14 -12.79 -18.89 19.61
C LYS A 14 -12.60 -19.43 18.18
N GLY A 15 -11.37 -19.80 17.81
CA GLY A 15 -11.06 -20.52 16.56
C GLY A 15 -10.51 -19.67 15.42
N SER A 16 -10.07 -20.36 14.36
CA SER A 16 -9.26 -19.80 13.25
C SER A 16 -9.94 -18.66 12.46
N ILE A 17 -11.27 -18.71 12.30
CA ILE A 17 -12.03 -17.67 11.59
C ILE A 17 -11.98 -16.35 12.36
N LEU A 18 -12.19 -16.38 13.67
CA LEU A 18 -12.19 -15.17 14.49
C LEU A 18 -10.78 -14.58 14.63
N VAL A 19 -9.74 -15.42 14.67
CA VAL A 19 -8.35 -14.95 14.55
C VAL A 19 -8.13 -14.21 13.24
N THR A 20 -8.62 -14.75 12.12
CA THR A 20 -8.47 -14.11 10.81
C THR A 20 -9.20 -12.77 10.73
N ILE A 21 -10.43 -12.68 11.26
CA ILE A 21 -11.19 -11.43 11.33
C ILE A 21 -10.43 -10.41 12.18
N TRP A 22 -9.91 -10.82 13.34
CA TRP A 22 -9.15 -9.93 14.20
C TRP A 22 -7.84 -9.46 13.55
N GLN A 23 -7.13 -10.34 12.85
CA GLN A 23 -5.98 -9.96 12.03
C GLN A 23 -6.37 -8.94 10.96
N PHE A 24 -7.53 -9.10 10.32
CA PHE A 24 -8.01 -8.14 9.32
C PHE A 24 -8.33 -6.77 9.93
N VAL A 25 -8.94 -6.74 11.12
CA VAL A 25 -9.17 -5.48 11.86
C VAL A 25 -7.85 -4.78 12.20
N LYS A 26 -6.85 -5.51 12.72
CA LYS A 26 -5.52 -4.95 13.00
C LYS A 26 -4.84 -4.46 11.72
N PHE A 27 -4.96 -5.22 10.63
CA PHE A 27 -4.47 -4.84 9.32
C PHE A 27 -5.08 -3.52 8.82
N ILE A 28 -6.40 -3.30 8.98
CA ILE A 28 -7.04 -2.02 8.65
C ILE A 28 -6.36 -0.86 9.38
N VAL A 29 -6.13 -0.99 10.70
CA VAL A 29 -5.47 0.05 11.50
C VAL A 29 -4.05 0.33 11.02
N VAL A 30 -3.30 -0.72 10.67
CA VAL A 30 -1.94 -0.58 10.12
C VAL A 30 -1.96 0.06 8.73
N SER A 31 -2.93 -0.26 7.89
CA SER A 31 -3.09 0.35 6.57
C SER A 31 -3.43 1.84 6.67
N LEU A 32 -4.20 2.27 7.68
CA LEU A 32 -4.42 3.69 7.96
C LEU A 32 -3.13 4.39 8.43
N LEU A 33 -2.31 3.72 9.24
CA LEU A 33 -0.98 4.23 9.59
C LEU A 33 -0.09 4.39 8.35
N ALA A 34 -0.07 3.39 7.46
CA ALA A 34 0.68 3.45 6.21
C ALA A 34 0.22 4.61 5.32
N MET A 35 -1.10 4.83 5.23
CA MET A 35 -1.68 5.98 4.53
C MET A 35 -1.18 7.31 5.09
N ILE A 36 -1.13 7.46 6.42
CA ILE A 36 -0.60 8.67 7.08
C ILE A 36 0.88 8.86 6.74
N VAL A 37 1.69 7.78 6.84
CA VAL A 37 3.12 7.83 6.49
C VAL A 37 3.31 8.25 5.04
N GLN A 38 2.56 7.65 4.11
CA GLN A 38 2.62 7.99 2.69
C GLN A 38 2.26 9.46 2.47
N PHE A 39 1.18 9.95 3.08
CA PHE A 39 0.75 11.34 2.97
C PHE A 39 1.81 12.32 3.49
N VAL A 40 2.41 12.04 4.65
CA VAL A 40 3.50 12.86 5.21
C VAL A 40 4.70 12.88 4.26
N LEU A 41 5.09 11.71 3.72
CA LEU A 41 6.23 11.62 2.80
C LEU A 41 5.96 12.34 1.48
N LEU A 42 4.77 12.21 0.91
CA LEU A 42 4.36 12.98 -0.29
C LEU A 42 4.54 14.48 -0.07
N ASN A 43 4.11 14.97 1.10
CA ASN A 43 4.13 16.40 1.39
C ASN A 43 5.52 16.93 1.80
N THR A 44 6.43 16.06 2.24
CA THR A 44 7.77 16.44 2.72
C THR A 44 8.86 16.21 1.68
N LEU A 45 8.84 15.09 0.95
CA LEU A 45 9.84 14.77 -0.07
C LEU A 45 9.82 15.78 -1.23
N GLN A 46 8.62 16.26 -1.61
CA GLN A 46 8.49 17.29 -2.65
C GLN A 46 9.15 18.63 -2.27
N LEU A 47 9.49 18.85 -1.00
CA LEU A 47 10.13 20.09 -0.55
C LEU A 47 11.65 20.08 -0.77
N ILE A 48 12.24 18.92 -1.06
CA ILE A 48 13.68 18.78 -1.31
C ILE A 48 14.03 19.54 -2.61
N PRO A 49 14.97 20.50 -2.58
CA PRO A 49 15.27 21.32 -3.75
C PRO A 49 15.60 20.51 -5.02
N ALA A 50 16.44 19.47 -4.88
CA ALA A 50 16.81 18.59 -5.99
C ALA A 50 15.63 17.81 -6.61
N ILE A 51 14.51 17.68 -5.88
CA ILE A 51 13.29 17.02 -6.36
C ILE A 51 12.34 18.04 -7.00
N LYS A 52 12.29 19.29 -6.51
CA LYS A 52 11.39 20.33 -7.02
C LYS A 52 11.60 20.59 -8.50
N ASP A 53 12.83 20.67 -8.95
CA ASP A 53 13.14 20.95 -10.35
C ASP A 53 12.59 19.86 -11.28
N LEU A 54 12.59 18.61 -10.81
CA LEU A 54 12.08 17.45 -11.54
C LEU A 54 10.56 17.49 -11.75
N TYR A 55 9.80 18.31 -11.01
CA TYR A 55 8.36 18.46 -11.24
C TYR A 55 8.04 19.14 -12.58
N THR A 56 9.01 19.86 -13.14
CA THR A 56 8.90 20.52 -14.45
C THR A 56 9.39 19.65 -15.60
N GLU A 57 9.92 18.46 -15.32
CA GLU A 57 10.40 17.52 -16.31
C GLU A 57 9.31 16.48 -16.62
N PRO A 58 8.87 16.31 -17.88
CA PRO A 58 7.95 15.24 -18.23
C PRO A 58 8.64 13.88 -18.09
N PHE A 59 7.92 12.88 -17.61
CA PHE A 59 8.41 11.51 -17.54
C PHE A 59 7.46 10.57 -18.26
N SER A 60 7.99 9.75 -19.16
CA SER A 60 7.24 8.70 -19.83
C SER A 60 8.14 7.48 -20.02
N TRP A 61 7.75 6.37 -19.41
CA TRP A 61 8.46 5.10 -19.55
C TRP A 61 7.47 3.94 -19.39
N TRP A 62 7.30 3.17 -20.46
CA TRP A 62 6.42 2.00 -20.51
C TRP A 62 4.97 2.33 -20.09
N VAL A 63 4.52 1.85 -18.92
CA VAL A 63 3.17 2.10 -18.38
C VAL A 63 3.06 3.39 -17.57
N PHE A 64 4.18 4.07 -17.31
CA PHE A 64 4.19 5.31 -16.55
C PHE A 64 4.17 6.50 -17.49
N VAL A 65 3.14 7.33 -17.35
CA VAL A 65 2.97 8.58 -18.11
C VAL A 65 2.67 9.71 -17.13
N TYR A 66 3.67 10.57 -16.92
CA TYR A 66 3.65 11.69 -15.99
C TYR A 66 3.98 12.99 -16.74
N PRO A 67 3.00 13.62 -17.42
CA PRO A 67 3.19 14.95 -17.97
C PRO A 67 3.42 15.98 -16.84
N VAL A 68 4.00 17.12 -17.19
CA VAL A 68 4.22 18.23 -16.24
C VAL A 68 2.91 18.68 -15.57
N ALA A 69 1.78 18.61 -16.29
CA ALA A 69 0.46 18.94 -15.76
C ALA A 69 0.02 18.08 -14.54
N VAL A 70 0.63 16.91 -14.34
CA VAL A 70 0.40 16.06 -13.15
C VAL A 70 1.63 15.96 -12.24
N GLY A 71 2.62 16.82 -12.44
CA GLY A 71 3.82 16.92 -11.62
C GLY A 71 5.06 16.18 -12.12
N GLY A 72 5.05 15.66 -13.36
CA GLY A 72 6.28 15.22 -14.04
C GLY A 72 7.06 14.10 -13.33
N LEU A 73 8.37 14.05 -13.62
CA LEU A 73 9.33 13.13 -13.02
C LEU A 73 9.38 13.27 -11.49
N GLY A 74 9.28 14.49 -10.98
CA GLY A 74 9.27 14.77 -9.55
C GLY A 74 8.13 14.07 -8.83
N TYR A 75 6.89 14.19 -9.33
CA TYR A 75 5.75 13.50 -8.76
C TYR A 75 5.85 11.98 -8.91
N PHE A 76 6.35 11.47 -10.04
CA PHE A 76 6.62 10.04 -10.20
C PHE A 76 7.57 9.51 -9.11
N ILE A 77 8.69 10.18 -8.88
CA ILE A 77 9.67 9.76 -7.86
C ILE A 77 9.04 9.83 -6.47
N VAL A 78 8.48 10.99 -6.10
CA VAL A 78 7.94 11.23 -4.76
C VAL A 78 6.82 10.26 -4.43
N SER A 79 5.88 10.05 -5.35
CA SER A 79 4.74 9.15 -5.13
C SER A 79 5.14 7.69 -4.94
N ASN A 80 6.05 7.18 -5.76
CA ASN A 80 6.50 5.79 -5.66
C ASN A 80 7.41 5.56 -4.46
N VAL A 81 8.32 6.48 -4.16
CA VAL A 81 9.18 6.40 -2.97
C VAL A 81 8.33 6.47 -1.69
N ALA A 82 7.38 7.40 -1.61
CA ALA A 82 6.46 7.50 -0.48
C ALA A 82 5.64 6.23 -0.30
N ASN A 83 5.13 5.63 -1.39
CA ASN A 83 4.40 4.38 -1.35
C ASN A 83 5.28 3.24 -0.81
N VAL A 84 6.46 3.03 -1.39
CA VAL A 84 7.37 1.95 -0.96
C VAL A 84 7.74 2.08 0.51
N ILE A 85 8.09 3.28 0.99
CA ILE A 85 8.42 3.49 2.41
C ILE A 85 7.21 3.23 3.31
N ALA A 86 6.02 3.71 2.92
CA ALA A 86 4.80 3.46 3.69
C ALA A 86 4.51 1.96 3.82
N GLN A 87 4.68 1.19 2.74
CA GLN A 87 4.51 -0.26 2.76
C GLN A 87 5.59 -0.95 3.59
N ILE A 88 6.83 -0.47 3.58
CA ILE A 88 7.88 -1.00 4.48
C ILE A 88 7.51 -0.77 5.96
N VAL A 89 6.94 0.40 6.31
CA VAL A 89 6.42 0.63 7.67
C VAL A 89 5.28 -0.33 7.98
N ALA A 90 4.32 -0.49 7.06
CA ALA A 90 3.22 -1.42 7.21
C ALA A 90 3.71 -2.86 7.44
N PHE A 91 4.71 -3.31 6.67
CA PHE A 91 5.35 -4.61 6.80
C PHE A 91 5.83 -4.87 8.24
N PHE A 92 6.62 -3.95 8.81
CA PHE A 92 7.15 -4.14 10.16
C PHE A 92 6.05 -4.12 11.22
N VAL A 93 5.07 -3.22 11.09
CA VAL A 93 3.97 -3.14 12.06
C VAL A 93 3.03 -4.34 11.94
N ASN A 94 2.71 -4.80 10.73
CA ASN A 94 1.87 -5.99 10.52
C ASN A 94 2.56 -7.25 11.02
N LYS A 95 3.84 -7.45 10.67
CA LYS A 95 4.63 -8.58 11.18
C LYS A 95 4.58 -8.64 12.71
N GLU A 96 4.75 -7.51 13.38
CA GLU A 96 4.88 -7.45 14.85
C GLU A 96 3.55 -7.41 15.59
N LYS A 97 2.58 -6.62 15.12
CA LYS A 97 1.32 -6.32 15.83
C LYS A 97 0.12 -7.08 15.27
N THR A 98 0.04 -7.22 13.95
CA THR A 98 -1.09 -7.90 13.30
C THR A 98 -0.95 -9.41 13.39
N PHE A 99 0.20 -9.94 12.98
CA PHE A 99 0.43 -11.38 12.87
C PHE A 99 1.28 -11.97 13.99
N ASN A 100 1.93 -11.13 14.83
CA ASN A 100 2.86 -11.57 15.87
C ASN A 100 3.84 -12.63 15.36
N SER A 101 4.49 -12.31 14.23
CA SER A 101 5.20 -13.27 13.40
C SER A 101 6.71 -13.25 13.62
N GLY A 102 7.28 -14.45 13.69
CA GLY A 102 8.71 -14.72 13.73
C GLY A 102 9.35 -14.86 12.36
N ALA A 103 8.64 -14.49 11.28
CA ALA A 103 9.16 -14.57 9.92
C ALA A 103 10.52 -13.88 9.77
N ASN A 104 11.42 -14.51 9.00
CA ASN A 104 12.75 -13.96 8.74
C ASN A 104 12.62 -12.72 7.86
N VAL A 105 12.97 -11.55 8.40
CA VAL A 105 12.91 -10.27 7.70
C VAL A 105 13.77 -10.28 6.43
N ALA A 106 14.94 -10.91 6.46
CA ALA A 106 15.84 -10.96 5.31
C ALA A 106 15.26 -11.73 4.10
N VAL A 107 14.25 -12.57 4.33
CA VAL A 107 13.54 -13.31 3.28
C VAL A 107 12.20 -12.63 2.95
N ALA A 108 11.42 -12.28 3.97
CA ALA A 108 10.07 -11.76 3.80
C ALA A 108 10.04 -10.33 3.24
N LEU A 109 10.97 -9.46 3.65
CA LEU A 109 10.99 -8.06 3.22
C LEU A 109 11.30 -7.90 1.72
N PRO A 110 12.32 -8.58 1.13
CA PRO A 110 12.53 -8.53 -0.31
C PRO A 110 11.33 -9.00 -1.14
N ILE A 111 10.65 -10.07 -0.72
CA ILE A 111 9.44 -10.57 -1.40
C ILE A 111 8.33 -9.51 -1.32
N TYR A 112 8.16 -8.89 -0.16
CA TYR A 112 7.16 -7.84 0.04
C TYR A 112 7.42 -6.59 -0.80
N ILE A 113 8.69 -6.17 -0.91
CA ILE A 113 9.09 -5.06 -1.79
C ILE A 113 8.84 -5.42 -3.26
N ALA A 114 9.22 -6.62 -3.69
CA ALA A 114 8.97 -7.07 -5.06
C ALA A 114 7.46 -7.09 -5.38
N PHE A 115 6.64 -7.55 -4.43
CA PHE A 115 5.18 -7.50 -4.54
C PHE A 115 4.65 -6.05 -4.63
N THR A 116 5.17 -5.15 -3.80
CA THR A 116 4.82 -3.71 -3.81
C THR A 116 5.16 -3.08 -5.16
N ILE A 117 6.33 -3.38 -5.72
CA ILE A 117 6.73 -2.91 -7.06
C ILE A 117 5.80 -3.49 -8.13
N GLY A 118 5.46 -4.78 -8.04
CA GLY A 118 4.47 -5.41 -8.93
C GLY A 118 3.12 -4.69 -8.90
N LEU A 119 2.63 -4.32 -7.70
CA LEU A 119 1.39 -3.56 -7.54
C LEU A 119 1.47 -2.14 -8.10
N ILE A 120 2.64 -1.48 -8.00
CA ILE A 120 2.88 -0.17 -8.62
C ILE A 120 2.76 -0.27 -10.13
N LEU A 121 3.44 -1.25 -10.76
CA LEU A 121 3.37 -1.47 -12.21
C LEU A 121 1.95 -1.83 -12.65
N PHE A 122 1.29 -2.71 -11.90
CA PHE A 122 -0.09 -3.09 -12.15
C PHE A 122 -1.04 -1.90 -12.05
N SER A 123 -0.86 -1.02 -11.07
CA SER A 123 -1.71 0.16 -10.88
C SER A 123 -1.45 1.23 -11.94
N ALA A 124 -0.21 1.36 -12.42
CA ALA A 124 0.14 2.26 -13.51
C ALA A 124 -0.57 1.88 -14.82
N TRP A 125 -0.78 0.59 -15.06
CA TRP A 125 -1.60 0.10 -16.16
C TRP A 125 -3.11 0.16 -15.86
N LEU A 126 -3.53 -0.36 -14.70
CA LEU A 126 -4.95 -0.54 -14.38
C LEU A 126 -5.70 0.80 -14.26
N ASN A 127 -5.10 1.81 -13.66
CA ASN A 127 -5.76 3.10 -13.42
C ASN A 127 -6.19 3.79 -14.74
N PRO A 128 -5.31 4.03 -15.74
CA PRO A 128 -5.73 4.62 -17.01
C PRO A 128 -6.70 3.71 -17.78
N THR A 129 -6.51 2.38 -17.77
CA THR A 129 -7.46 1.46 -18.43
C THR A 129 -8.85 1.54 -17.83
N LEU A 130 -8.98 1.57 -16.50
CA LEU A 130 -10.27 1.77 -15.84
C LEU A 130 -10.85 3.15 -16.14
N LYS A 131 -10.03 4.21 -16.14
CA LYS A 131 -10.48 5.56 -16.50
C LYS A 131 -11.12 5.55 -17.89
N GLU A 132 -10.48 4.96 -18.90
CA GLU A 132 -11.00 4.87 -20.26
C GLU A 132 -12.33 4.12 -20.34
N VAL A 133 -12.45 3.00 -19.62
CA VAL A 133 -13.71 2.25 -19.52
C VAL A 133 -14.80 3.13 -18.91
N PHE A 134 -14.50 3.89 -17.85
CA PHE A 134 -15.50 4.70 -17.17
C PHE A 134 -15.95 5.92 -17.98
N VAL A 135 -15.04 6.57 -18.71
CA VAL A 135 -15.40 7.68 -19.63
C VAL A 135 -16.31 7.21 -20.78
N GLY A 136 -16.31 5.91 -21.09
CA GLY A 136 -17.26 5.31 -22.05
C GLY A 136 -18.73 5.35 -21.59
N PHE A 137 -19.02 5.65 -20.32
CA PHE A 137 -20.39 5.80 -19.82
C PHE A 137 -20.86 7.26 -19.88
N SER A 138 -22.04 7.49 -20.44
CA SER A 138 -22.61 8.84 -20.64
C SER A 138 -22.83 9.66 -19.36
N TRP A 139 -22.88 9.01 -18.20
CA TRP A 139 -23.06 9.66 -16.89
C TRP A 139 -21.74 9.98 -16.17
N CYS A 140 -20.59 9.56 -16.71
CA CYS A 140 -19.31 9.61 -16.01
C CYS A 140 -18.34 10.55 -16.73
N ASP A 141 -18.08 11.72 -16.13
CA ASP A 141 -17.08 12.65 -16.64
C ASP A 141 -15.64 12.19 -16.34
N GLU A 142 -14.64 12.88 -16.91
CA GLU A 142 -13.22 12.52 -16.74
C GLU A 142 -12.74 12.54 -15.28
N VAL A 143 -13.27 13.47 -14.47
CA VAL A 143 -12.86 13.64 -13.07
C VAL A 143 -13.41 12.49 -12.24
N LEU A 144 -14.70 12.17 -12.41
CA LEU A 144 -15.35 11.06 -11.76
C LEU A 144 -14.72 9.72 -12.17
N ALA A 145 -14.47 9.52 -13.47
CA ALA A 145 -13.81 8.32 -13.99
C ALA A 145 -12.43 8.12 -13.36
N LYS A 146 -11.61 9.17 -13.28
CA LYS A 146 -10.30 9.13 -12.63
C LYS A 146 -10.40 8.76 -11.15
N ASN A 147 -11.36 9.35 -10.42
CA ASN A 147 -11.55 9.07 -9.00
C ASN A 147 -12.01 7.63 -8.75
N ILE A 148 -12.97 7.13 -9.53
CA ILE A 148 -13.43 5.73 -9.44
C ILE A 148 -12.29 4.76 -9.77
N ALA A 149 -11.55 5.01 -10.86
CA ALA A 149 -10.40 4.18 -11.24
C ALA A 149 -9.33 4.12 -10.13
N THR A 150 -9.03 5.28 -9.53
CA THR A 150 -8.06 5.37 -8.41
C THR A 150 -8.57 4.66 -7.16
N MET A 151 -9.86 4.78 -6.84
CA MET A 151 -10.47 4.09 -5.70
C MET A 151 -10.44 2.56 -5.88
N ILE A 152 -10.76 2.06 -7.08
CA ILE A 152 -10.70 0.63 -7.40
C ILE A 152 -9.26 0.13 -7.30
N CYS A 153 -8.29 0.84 -7.89
CA CYS A 153 -6.87 0.47 -7.80
C CYS A 153 -6.40 0.40 -6.34
N SER A 154 -6.79 1.39 -5.53
CA SER A 154 -6.43 1.44 -4.11
C SER A 154 -7.08 0.31 -3.31
N ALA A 155 -8.34 0.00 -3.60
CA ALA A 155 -9.07 -1.11 -2.97
C ALA A 155 -8.44 -2.45 -3.32
N VAL A 156 -8.13 -2.69 -4.61
CA VAL A 156 -7.45 -3.91 -5.06
C VAL A 156 -6.12 -4.09 -4.33
N GLN A 157 -5.28 -3.04 -4.28
CA GLN A 157 -4.02 -3.10 -3.54
C GLN A 157 -4.26 -3.45 -2.06
N PHE A 158 -5.16 -2.74 -1.37
CA PHE A 158 -5.48 -2.99 0.03
C PHE A 158 -5.91 -4.44 0.29
N PHE A 159 -6.81 -4.98 -0.53
CA PHE A 159 -7.29 -6.36 -0.39
C PHE A 159 -6.24 -7.41 -0.76
N LEU A 160 -5.28 -7.10 -1.63
CA LEU A 160 -4.18 -8.01 -1.98
C LEU A 160 -3.06 -8.03 -0.93
N TYR A 161 -2.82 -6.92 -0.23
CA TYR A 161 -1.81 -6.87 0.82
C TYR A 161 -2.14 -7.80 2.00
N PHE A 162 -3.40 -7.88 2.43
CA PHE A 162 -3.77 -8.74 3.56
C PHE A 162 -3.43 -10.23 3.37
N PRO A 163 -3.83 -10.92 2.27
CA PRO A 163 -3.48 -12.31 2.06
C PRO A 163 -1.97 -12.51 1.89
N VAL A 164 -1.26 -11.59 1.22
CA VAL A 164 0.19 -11.65 1.09
C VAL A 164 0.86 -11.55 2.46
N ASP A 165 0.47 -10.59 3.29
CA ASP A 165 0.95 -10.46 4.66
C ASP A 165 0.68 -11.73 5.46
N LYS A 166 -0.54 -12.28 5.36
CA LYS A 166 -0.90 -13.51 6.07
C LYS A 166 -0.03 -14.70 5.66
N ILE A 167 0.31 -14.81 4.36
CA ILE A 167 1.20 -15.84 3.84
C ILE A 167 2.63 -15.62 4.34
N LEU A 168 3.17 -14.41 4.20
CA LEU A 168 4.54 -14.09 4.59
C LEU A 168 4.77 -14.22 6.11
N PHE A 169 3.74 -13.93 6.90
CA PHE A 169 3.80 -13.86 8.36
C PHE A 169 3.14 -15.06 9.05
N HIS A 170 2.94 -16.17 8.33
CA HIS A 170 2.26 -17.34 8.89
C HIS A 170 2.99 -17.96 10.11
N LYS A 171 4.30 -17.75 10.25
CA LYS A 171 5.11 -18.30 11.36
C LYS A 171 4.91 -17.44 12.60
N LYS A 172 4.32 -17.98 13.67
CA LYS A 172 4.23 -17.29 14.97
C LYS A 172 5.63 -17.11 15.57
N LYS A 173 5.80 -16.06 16.38
CA LYS A 173 6.98 -15.95 17.25
C LYS A 173 6.94 -17.03 18.31
N GLU A 174 8.07 -17.68 18.54
CA GLU A 174 8.27 -18.49 19.74
C GLU A 174 8.21 -17.56 20.96
N GLU A 175 7.42 -17.92 21.96
CA GLU A 175 7.44 -17.23 23.26
C GLU A 175 8.78 -17.56 23.93
N LYS A 176 9.64 -16.55 24.07
CA LYS A 176 10.83 -16.61 24.94
C LYS A 176 10.45 -16.30 26.36
#